data_AF-A0A0B6TFP5-F1
#
_entry.id   AF-A0A0B6TFP5-F1
#
_cell.length_a   1.000
_cell.length_b   1.000
_cell.length_c   1.000
_cell.angle_alpha   90.00
_cell.angle_beta   90.00
_cell.angle_gamma   90.00
#
_symmetry.space_group_name_H-M   'P 1'
#
loop_
_entity.id
_entity.type
_entity.pdbx_description
1 polymer ?
#
loop_
_entity_poly.entity_id
_entity_poly.type
_entity_poly.pdbx_seq_one_letter_code
_entity_poly.pdbx_strand_id
1 'polypeptide(L)'
;MTTPDVTELVDQTLDWVTYGEPNSTDLIAVTTQAFPVAAQDLGFRGTDDLLISRTGFIHDNESGCTVEIATAIAGTDTIPRDLTLVLGEGKHTYPSHREGLTAFYTWCATGRL
;
A
#
# COMPACT_ATOMS: atom_id res chain seq x y z
N MET A 1 9.29 -4.82 22.03
CA MET A 1 8.75 -5.35 20.75
C MET A 1 9.94 -5.48 19.82
N THR A 2 10.11 -6.63 19.18
CA THR A 2 11.09 -6.81 18.10
C THR A 2 10.64 -5.97 16.90
N THR A 3 11.57 -5.26 16.26
CA THR A 3 11.27 -4.55 15.01
C THR A 3 10.82 -5.57 13.96
N PRO A 4 9.66 -5.39 13.30
CA PRO A 4 9.22 -6.29 12.24
C PRO A 4 10.23 -6.35 11.09
N ASP A 5 10.43 -7.53 10.50
CA ASP A 5 11.25 -7.66 9.28
C ASP A 5 10.43 -7.17 8.08
N VAL A 6 10.86 -6.05 7.49
CA VAL A 6 10.23 -5.46 6.30
C VAL A 6 10.20 -6.45 5.14
N THR A 7 11.22 -7.29 4.98
CA THR A 7 11.26 -8.27 3.87
C THR A 7 10.15 -9.30 4.03
N GLU A 8 9.98 -9.84 5.23
CA GLU A 8 8.94 -10.83 5.52
C GLU A 8 7.54 -10.25 5.32
N LEU A 9 7.31 -9.00 5.72
CA LEU A 9 6.02 -8.32 5.55
C LEU A 9 5.67 -8.08 4.07
N VAL A 10 6.67 -7.71 3.26
CA VAL A 10 6.50 -7.54 1.82
C VAL A 10 6.12 -8.88 1.18
N ASP A 11 6.83 -9.95 1.52
CA ASP A 11 6.56 -11.28 0.99
C ASP A 11 5.17 -11.78 1.41
N GLN A 12 4.82 -11.64 2.70
CA GLN A 12 3.50 -12.00 3.21
C GLN A 12 2.37 -11.26 2.48
N THR A 13 2.55 -9.97 2.22
CA THR A 13 1.54 -9.15 1.53
C THR A 13 1.39 -9.56 0.07
N LEU A 14 2.50 -9.90 -0.60
CA LEU A 14 2.49 -10.35 -1.98
C LEU A 14 1.97 -11.79 -2.13
N ASP A 15 2.04 -12.62 -1.09
CA ASP A 15 1.48 -13.97 -1.11
C ASP A 15 -0.06 -14.00 -1.05
N TRP A 16 -0.70 -12.95 -0.52
CA TRP A 16 -2.17 -12.87 -0.43
C TRP A 16 -2.83 -12.39 -1.74
N VAL A 17 -2.00 -11.96 -2.68
CA VAL A 17 -2.41 -11.41 -3.96
C VAL A 17 -3.03 -12.50 -4.85
N THR A 18 -4.36 -12.53 -4.89
CA THR A 18 -5.11 -13.49 -5.72
C THR A 18 -5.23 -13.04 -7.18
N TYR A 19 -5.09 -11.73 -7.45
CA TYR A 19 -5.33 -11.12 -8.79
C TYR A 19 -4.15 -10.32 -9.33
N GLY A 20 -2.93 -10.60 -8.85
CA GLY A 20 -1.70 -9.92 -9.31
C GLY A 20 -1.38 -8.59 -8.62
N GLU A 21 -2.30 -8.05 -7.80
CA GLU A 21 -2.06 -6.89 -6.94
C GLU A 21 -2.57 -7.03 -5.49
N PRO A 22 -1.90 -6.40 -4.51
CA PRO A 22 -2.42 -6.30 -3.15
C PRO A 22 -3.64 -5.38 -3.09
N ASN A 23 -4.54 -5.61 -2.13
CA ASN A 23 -5.71 -4.77 -1.92
C ASN A 23 -5.73 -4.14 -0.51
N SER A 24 -6.68 -3.23 -0.26
CA SER A 24 -6.83 -2.56 1.04
C SER A 24 -6.97 -3.54 2.21
N THR A 25 -7.68 -4.67 2.02
CA THR A 25 -7.91 -5.65 3.10
C THR A 25 -6.60 -6.31 3.52
N ASP A 26 -5.80 -6.75 2.53
CA ASP A 26 -4.51 -7.40 2.78
C ASP A 26 -3.53 -6.44 3.45
N LEU A 27 -3.43 -5.22 2.90
CA LEU A 27 -2.59 -4.16 3.45
C LEU A 27 -2.97 -3.85 4.90
N ILE A 28 -4.26 -3.64 5.19
CA ILE A 28 -4.72 -3.32 6.55
C ILE A 28 -4.39 -4.46 7.51
N ALA A 29 -4.69 -5.70 7.13
CA ALA A 29 -4.52 -6.86 7.99
C ALA A 29 -3.04 -7.10 8.33
N VAL A 30 -2.14 -7.11 7.34
CA VAL A 30 -0.69 -7.31 7.59
C VAL A 30 -0.11 -6.14 8.39
N THR A 31 -0.45 -4.91 8.03
CA THR A 31 0.17 -3.72 8.64
C THR A 31 -0.27 -3.53 10.09
N THR A 32 -1.56 -3.66 10.40
CA THR A 32 -2.09 -3.45 11.76
C THR A 32 -1.73 -4.57 12.74
N GLN A 33 -1.34 -5.75 12.24
CA GLN A 33 -0.75 -6.81 13.07
C GLN A 33 0.72 -6.52 13.42
N ALA A 34 1.45 -5.86 12.53
CA ALA A 34 2.89 -5.64 12.66
C ALA A 34 3.27 -4.30 13.31
N PHE A 35 2.45 -3.25 13.10
CA PHE A 35 2.75 -1.89 13.52
C PHE A 35 1.59 -1.26 14.30
N PRO A 36 1.88 -0.34 15.24
CA PRO A 36 0.87 0.44 15.95
C PRO A 36 0.32 1.57 15.06
N VAL A 37 -0.32 1.21 13.94
CA VAL A 37 -0.96 2.17 13.03
C VAL A 37 -2.46 1.97 13.00
N ALA A 38 -3.21 3.05 12.89
CA ALA A 38 -4.62 2.98 12.52
C ALA A 38 -4.72 2.92 10.99
N ALA A 39 -5.71 2.19 10.46
CA ALA A 39 -5.86 2.03 9.02
C ALA A 39 -7.34 2.12 8.59
N GLN A 40 -7.56 2.59 7.37
CA GLN A 40 -8.89 2.77 6.78
C GLN A 40 -8.86 2.48 5.28
N ASP A 41 -9.83 1.69 4.80
CA ASP A 41 -10.10 1.58 3.37
C ASP A 41 -10.80 2.86 2.89
N LEU A 42 -10.19 3.57 1.95
CA LEU A 42 -10.70 4.81 1.37
C LEU A 42 -11.44 4.56 0.05
N GLY A 43 -11.57 3.30 -0.35
CA GLY A 43 -12.29 2.87 -1.55
C GLY A 43 -11.49 3.03 -2.83
N PHE A 44 -12.20 3.08 -3.96
CA PHE A 44 -11.62 3.10 -5.29
C PHE A 44 -12.03 4.35 -6.07
N ARG A 45 -11.13 4.81 -6.93
CA ARG A 45 -11.45 5.75 -8.00
C ARG A 45 -11.14 5.10 -9.34
N GLY A 46 -12.13 5.07 -10.24
CA GLY A 46 -11.99 4.47 -11.56
C GLY A 46 -12.28 5.44 -12.71
N THR A 47 -11.60 5.23 -13.83
CA THR A 47 -11.95 5.68 -15.18
C THR A 47 -11.96 4.47 -16.11
N ASP A 48 -12.29 4.67 -17.38
CA ASP A 48 -12.35 3.58 -18.38
C ASP A 48 -11.00 2.85 -18.54
N ASP A 49 -9.88 3.53 -18.24
CA ASP A 49 -8.52 3.02 -18.45
C ASP A 49 -7.74 2.75 -17.15
N LEU A 50 -8.26 3.15 -15.98
CA LEU A 50 -7.48 3.15 -14.73
C LEU A 50 -8.37 2.97 -13.50
N LEU A 51 -8.01 2.04 -12.63
CA LEU A 51 -8.51 1.92 -11.26
C LEU A 51 -7.40 2.32 -10.29
N ILE A 52 -7.77 3.04 -9.25
CA ILE A 52 -6.88 3.38 -8.13
C ILE A 52 -7.58 2.95 -6.85
N SER A 53 -7.03 1.94 -6.18
CA SER A 53 -7.38 1.59 -4.80
C SER A 53 -6.66 2.51 -3.84
N ARG A 54 -7.32 2.96 -2.76
CA ARG A 54 -6.71 3.79 -1.73
C ARG A 54 -6.87 3.23 -0.34
N THR A 55 -5.77 3.18 0.40
CA THR A 55 -5.75 2.76 1.81
C THR A 55 -5.04 3.82 2.64
N GLY A 56 -5.70 4.35 3.65
CA GLY A 56 -5.13 5.34 4.57
C GLY A 56 -4.56 4.68 5.82
N PHE A 57 -3.41 5.17 6.28
CA PHE A 57 -2.73 4.76 7.51
C PHE A 57 -2.33 5.98 8.33
N ILE A 58 -2.49 5.90 9.65
CA ILE A 58 -2.11 6.97 10.59
C ILE A 58 -1.19 6.37 11.65
N HIS A 59 0.00 6.96 11.78
CA HIS A 59 0.96 6.62 12.83
C HIS A 59 0.77 7.56 14.03
N ASP A 60 0.44 7.02 15.21
CA ASP A 60 0.37 7.65 16.55
C ASP A 60 0.07 9.17 16.58
N ASN A 61 -0.89 9.63 15.77
CA ASN A 61 -1.41 11.01 15.65
C ASN A 61 -0.56 12.08 14.93
N GLU A 62 0.54 11.77 14.22
CA GLU A 62 1.40 12.83 13.65
C GLU A 62 1.66 12.77 12.14
N SER A 63 1.62 11.58 11.50
CA SER A 63 1.80 11.48 10.06
C SER A 63 0.87 10.44 9.43
N GLY A 64 0.17 10.87 8.38
CA GLY A 64 -0.71 10.01 7.60
C GLY A 64 -0.04 9.59 6.30
N CYS A 65 -0.15 8.32 5.94
CA CYS A 65 0.25 7.78 4.65
C CYS A 65 -0.98 7.25 3.92
N THR A 66 -1.17 7.66 2.67
CA THR A 66 -2.12 7.01 1.77
C THR A 66 -1.35 6.15 0.78
N VAL A 67 -1.67 4.86 0.73
CA VAL A 67 -1.21 3.93 -0.30
C VAL A 67 -2.22 3.98 -1.44
N GLU A 68 -1.78 4.33 -2.63
CA GLU A 68 -2.55 4.22 -3.87
C GLU A 68 -1.99 3.05 -4.70
N ILE A 69 -2.83 2.07 -5.04
CA ILE A 69 -2.45 0.97 -5.95
C ILE A 69 -3.18 1.21 -7.25
N ALA A 70 -2.41 1.39 -8.33
CA ALA A 70 -2.94 1.62 -9.66
C ALA A 70 -3.06 0.31 -10.43
N THR A 71 -4.17 0.18 -11.15
CA THR A 71 -4.46 -0.94 -12.04
C THR A 71 -4.91 -0.37 -13.38
N ALA A 72 -4.21 -0.68 -14.47
CA ALA A 72 -4.66 -0.29 -15.80
C ALA A 72 -5.76 -1.23 -16.27
N ILE A 73 -6.76 -0.68 -16.96
CA ILE A 73 -7.80 -1.44 -17.65
C ILE A 73 -7.43 -1.45 -19.14
N ALA A 74 -7.31 -2.64 -19.72
CA ALA A 74 -7.07 -2.84 -21.15
C ALA A 74 -8.14 -3.78 -21.71
N GLY A 75 -9.26 -3.21 -22.17
CA GLY A 75 -10.42 -3.99 -22.59
C GLY A 75 -11.08 -4.69 -21.40
N THR A 76 -11.03 -6.01 -21.35
CA THR A 76 -11.54 -6.81 -20.21
C THR A 76 -10.46 -7.17 -19.20
N ASP A 77 -9.20 -6.85 -19.49
CA ASP A 77 -8.06 -7.24 -18.66
C ASP A 77 -7.71 -6.14 -17.67
N THR A 78 -7.38 -6.54 -16.44
CA THR A 78 -6.79 -5.69 -15.41
C THR A 78 -5.29 -5.97 -15.32
N ILE A 79 -4.48 -4.94 -15.49
CA ILE A 79 -3.02 -5.05 -15.50
C ILE A 79 -2.49 -4.28 -14.27
N PRO A 80 -1.79 -4.95 -13.34
CA PRO A 80 -1.11 -4.28 -12.23
C PRO A 80 -0.18 -3.16 -12.72
N ARG A 81 -0.18 -2.01 -12.03
CA ARG A 81 0.67 -0.86 -12.37
C ARG A 81 1.55 -0.48 -11.18
N ASP A 82 1.70 0.82 -10.95
CA ASP A 82 2.53 1.39 -9.91
C ASP A 82 1.80 1.40 -8.56
N LEU A 83 2.61 1.50 -7.51
CA LEU A 83 2.15 1.78 -6.16
C LEU A 83 2.67 3.16 -5.77
N THR A 84 1.79 4.02 -5.29
CA THR A 84 2.15 5.37 -4.85
C THR A 84 1.88 5.57 -3.37
N LEU A 85 2.83 6.17 -2.67
CA LEU A 85 2.70 6.64 -1.29
C LEU A 85 2.50 8.15 -1.27
N VAL A 86 1.48 8.60 -0.55
CA VAL A 86 1.17 10.03 -0.35
C VAL A 86 1.32 10.38 1.13
N LEU A 87 2.26 11.28 1.43
CA LEU A 87 2.57 11.78 2.77
C LEU A 87 2.43 13.30 2.81
N GLY A 88 1.32 13.81 3.33
CA GLY A 88 1.00 15.25 3.23
C GLY A 88 0.93 15.69 1.76
N GLU A 89 1.82 16.59 1.35
CA GLU A 89 1.94 17.04 -0.05
C GLU A 89 2.92 16.20 -0.90
N GLY A 90 3.71 15.32 -0.26
CA GLY A 90 4.68 14.47 -0.94
C GLY A 90 4.02 13.27 -1.62
N LYS A 91 4.36 13.02 -2.89
CA LYS A 91 3.91 11.85 -3.67
C LYS A 91 5.12 11.07 -4.16
N HIS A 92 5.18 9.78 -3.82
CA HIS A 92 6.28 8.88 -4.16
C HIS A 92 5.73 7.66 -4.92
N THR A 93 6.01 7.57 -6.22
CA THR A 93 5.51 6.50 -7.09
C THR A 93 6.60 5.48 -7.35
N TYR A 94 6.27 4.20 -7.16
CA TYR A 94 7.17 3.07 -7.32
C TYR A 94 6.72 2.18 -8.48
N PRO A 95 7.63 1.77 -9.37
CA PRO A 95 7.30 1.00 -10.57
C PRO A 95 6.87 -0.44 -10.28
N SER A 96 7.04 -0.93 -9.05
CA SER A 96 6.61 -2.27 -8.64
C SER A 96 5.95 -2.26 -7.26
N HIS A 97 5.02 -3.19 -7.03
CA HIS A 97 4.42 -3.39 -5.71
C HIS A 97 5.47 -3.70 -4.65
N ARG A 98 6.50 -4.50 -4.97
CA ARG A 98 7.56 -4.84 -4.03
C ARG A 98 8.30 -3.60 -3.54
N GLU A 99 8.71 -2.72 -4.44
CA GLU A 99 9.38 -1.47 -4.07
C GLU A 99 8.45 -0.55 -3.26
N GLY A 100 7.19 -0.41 -3.69
CA GLY A 100 6.20 0.40 -2.99
C GLY A 100 5.89 -0.12 -1.58
N LEU A 101 5.72 -1.43 -1.42
CA LEU A 101 5.49 -2.07 -0.12
C LEU A 101 6.72 -1.96 0.79
N THR A 102 7.93 -2.11 0.24
CA THR A 102 9.17 -1.95 1.00
C THR A 102 9.27 -0.53 1.58
N ALA A 103 8.98 0.48 0.75
CA ALA A 103 8.95 1.88 1.18
C ALA A 103 7.85 2.13 2.22
N PHE A 104 6.67 1.57 2.01
CA PHE A 104 5.53 1.70 2.93
C PHE A 104 5.82 1.09 4.30
N TYR A 105 6.35 -0.13 4.36
CA TYR A 105 6.69 -0.77 5.63
C TYR A 105 7.89 -0.13 6.32
N THR A 106 8.83 0.43 5.54
CA THR A 106 9.90 1.27 6.10
C THR A 106 9.32 2.53 6.75
N TRP A 107 8.32 3.17 6.12
CA TRP A 107 7.59 4.27 6.71
C TRP A 107 6.83 3.84 7.97
N CYS A 108 6.15 2.70 7.97
CA CYS A 108 5.47 2.19 9.17
C CYS A 108 6.44 1.94 10.34
N ALA A 109 7.66 1.50 10.06
CA ALA A 109 8.68 1.21 11.08
C ALA A 109 9.37 2.45 11.62
N THR A 110 9.49 3.53 10.83
CA THR A 110 10.38 4.66 11.14
C THR A 110 9.69 6.03 11.15
N GLY A 111 8.48 6.12 10.62
CA GLY A 111 7.80 7.37 10.30
C GLY A 111 8.42 8.15 9.13
N ARG A 112 9.33 7.54 8.36
CA ARG A 112 10.11 8.19 7.29
C ARG A 112 10.18 7.33 6.02
N LEU A 113 10.27 7.98 4.86
CA LEU A 113 10.58 7.35 3.57
C LEU A 113 12.07 7.43 3.25
#